data_AF-A0A8S4EHA5-F1
#
_entry.id   AF-A0A8S4EHA5-F1
#
_cell.length_a   1.000
_cell.length_b   1.000
_cell.length_c   1.000
_cell.angle_alpha   90.00
_cell.angle_beta   90.00
_cell.angle_gamma   90.00
#
_symmetry.space_group_name_H-M   'P 1'
#
loop_
_entity.id
_entity.type
_entity.pdbx_description
1 polymer ?
#
loop_
_entity_poly.entity_id
_entity_poly.type
_entity_poly.pdbx_seq_one_letter_code
_entity_poly.pdbx_strand_id
1 'polypeptide(L)'
;MSDPQKFVSAIEQVNHLGNARRADKIMMFLPMDKDSDPKVLVDLLLLKEMAFVANLILILPANSTKSTDQCESYDIITHKFVGADAQANDPLYLDSWDACTQQLNTNTNLLPHDISNLQGKTLRVATFTYQPYTIVDIDPAKTPAGYDGLELRVLTEFCRLVNCSVEIIRDDEYEWGVIHPNWTGRGILGNVVEDRADFGIGGLFSWHNCYVYLDFSLALVRSGVTNVAPAPKIVAGWQLPLMAFNWVMWLTVFFTFVYASLALYYVNGWSMEKVLLTTFGIMVTQSQSDPGSNWRVRSVTGWLLVTGLLIDNAYGGGLAAAFTVPKYQGSIDTVQDMIDTKLLWGATHPAWLFSILPSKDPKIKQLISQFETMDGKKIEKNLIAERMATLIEKLPAGYFAVCDYITREAVVHTQIMLEDIYYEYTVAMGRKSSQYLNKLTEVAGRFQAAGLLHAWETQVVLDHLDFNVQLGIKYSRAKKEAEVKSLDMDHVVGIFSLYLVGVAGSALLFLMEVFAGRRTKKTLRAFDFS
;
A
#
# COMPACT_ATOMS: atom_id res chain seq x y z
N MET A 1 -26.31 -32.22 -33.40
CA MET A 1 -24.92 -31.89 -33.83
C MET A 1 -24.19 -33.18 -34.21
N SER A 2 -23.25 -33.18 -35.17
CA SER A 2 -22.51 -34.41 -35.55
C SER A 2 -21.43 -34.81 -34.54
N ASP A 3 -20.86 -33.85 -33.81
CA ASP A 3 -19.87 -34.09 -32.75
C ASP A 3 -20.07 -33.04 -31.62
N PRO A 4 -20.90 -33.34 -30.62
CA PRO A 4 -21.13 -32.42 -29.52
C PRO A 4 -19.93 -32.29 -28.57
N GLN A 5 -19.07 -33.31 -28.48
CA GLN A 5 -17.87 -33.25 -27.63
C GLN A 5 -16.88 -32.21 -28.14
N LYS A 6 -16.65 -32.17 -29.46
CA LYS A 6 -15.81 -31.14 -30.09
C LYS A 6 -16.36 -29.72 -29.89
N PHE A 7 -17.68 -29.56 -29.86
CA PHE A 7 -18.29 -28.27 -29.54
C PHE A 7 -18.01 -27.84 -28.09
N VAL A 8 -18.12 -28.76 -27.13
CA VAL A 8 -17.80 -28.49 -25.72
C VAL A 8 -16.34 -28.04 -25.57
N SER A 9 -15.39 -28.75 -26.18
CA SER A 9 -13.97 -28.34 -26.13
C SER A 9 -13.74 -26.99 -26.83
N ALA A 10 -14.42 -26.72 -27.94
CA ALA A 10 -14.29 -25.45 -28.65
C ALA A 10 -14.87 -24.28 -27.86
N ILE A 11 -16.02 -24.46 -27.19
CA ILE A 11 -16.60 -23.39 -26.37
C ILE A 11 -15.75 -23.09 -25.14
N GLU A 12 -15.07 -24.09 -24.59
CA GLU A 12 -14.13 -23.85 -23.49
C GLU A 12 -12.91 -23.06 -23.95
N GLN A 13 -12.39 -23.37 -25.14
CA GLN A 13 -11.34 -22.55 -25.75
C GLN A 13 -11.80 -21.10 -25.99
N VAL A 14 -13.06 -20.91 -26.39
CA VAL A 14 -13.65 -19.56 -26.54
C VAL A 14 -13.81 -18.87 -25.18
N ASN A 15 -14.15 -19.57 -24.10
CA ASN A 15 -14.19 -19.01 -22.75
C ASN A 15 -12.81 -18.52 -22.31
N HIS A 16 -11.78 -19.33 -22.57
CA HIS A 16 -10.39 -19.00 -22.26
C HIS A 16 -9.89 -17.81 -23.08
N LEU A 17 -10.10 -17.78 -24.40
CA LEU A 17 -9.59 -16.72 -25.27
C LEU A 17 -10.47 -15.46 -25.28
N GLY A 18 -11.74 -15.59 -24.89
CA GLY A 18 -12.73 -14.54 -24.95
C GLY A 18 -12.50 -13.42 -23.94
N ASN A 19 -12.86 -12.20 -24.35
CA ASN A 19 -12.99 -11.04 -23.46
C ASN A 19 -14.41 -10.94 -22.86
N ALA A 20 -15.41 -11.52 -23.51
CA ALA A 20 -16.77 -11.53 -22.98
C ALA A 20 -16.87 -12.47 -21.76
N ARG A 21 -17.49 -11.98 -20.69
CA ARG A 21 -17.84 -12.76 -19.50
C ARG A 21 -19.35 -12.97 -19.50
N ARG A 22 -19.77 -14.24 -19.41
CA ARG A 22 -21.19 -14.63 -19.43
C ARG A 22 -21.36 -15.78 -18.45
N ALA A 23 -21.66 -15.45 -17.20
CA ALA A 23 -21.88 -16.44 -16.15
C ALA A 23 -23.24 -17.16 -16.29
N ASP A 24 -24.19 -16.53 -16.99
CA ASP A 24 -25.59 -16.91 -17.17
C ASP A 24 -25.87 -17.69 -18.45
N LYS A 25 -24.84 -18.28 -19.08
CA LYS A 25 -25.01 -19.04 -20.33
C LYS A 25 -25.94 -20.23 -20.11
N ILE A 26 -26.91 -20.40 -21.00
CA ILE A 26 -27.74 -21.60 -21.09
C ILE A 26 -27.23 -22.43 -22.28
N MET A 27 -26.85 -23.69 -22.02
CA MET A 27 -26.48 -24.64 -23.07
C MET A 27 -27.58 -25.67 -23.24
N MET A 28 -28.06 -25.81 -24.48
CA MET A 28 -29.08 -26.78 -24.84
C MET A 28 -28.54 -27.68 -25.96
N PHE A 29 -28.55 -28.99 -25.73
CA PHE A 29 -28.16 -29.99 -26.71
C PHE A 29 -29.38 -30.75 -27.20
N LEU A 30 -29.55 -30.75 -28.52
CA LEU A 30 -30.66 -31.37 -29.23
C LEU A 30 -30.16 -32.57 -30.05
N PRO A 31 -30.92 -33.67 -30.10
CA PRO A 31 -30.63 -34.78 -30.99
C PRO A 31 -30.84 -34.34 -32.45
N MET A 32 -30.06 -34.87 -33.40
CA MET A 32 -30.26 -34.56 -34.82
C MET A 32 -31.44 -35.35 -35.39
N ASP A 33 -31.47 -36.63 -35.06
CA ASP A 33 -32.46 -37.59 -35.53
C ASP A 33 -32.98 -38.41 -34.34
N LYS A 34 -34.20 -38.94 -34.46
CA LYS A 34 -34.84 -39.79 -33.44
C LYS A 34 -34.04 -41.06 -33.11
N ASP A 35 -33.27 -41.55 -34.07
CA ASP A 35 -32.42 -42.74 -33.94
C ASP A 35 -31.03 -42.44 -33.35
N SER A 36 -30.77 -41.18 -32.96
CA SER A 36 -29.50 -40.82 -32.32
C SER A 36 -29.36 -41.54 -30.98
N ASP A 37 -28.24 -42.23 -30.75
CA ASP A 37 -27.98 -42.91 -29.48
C ASP A 37 -28.02 -41.90 -28.32
N PRO A 38 -28.98 -42.01 -27.37
CA PRO A 38 -29.09 -41.08 -26.25
C PRO A 38 -27.82 -41.02 -25.40
N LYS A 39 -27.02 -42.10 -25.41
CA LYS A 39 -25.75 -42.17 -24.69
C LYS A 39 -24.77 -41.10 -25.13
N VAL A 40 -24.75 -40.73 -26.42
CA VAL A 40 -23.82 -39.71 -26.93
C VAL A 40 -24.02 -38.36 -26.23
N LEU A 41 -25.27 -38.01 -25.90
CA LEU A 41 -25.59 -36.77 -25.19
C LEU A 41 -25.40 -36.90 -23.68
N VAL A 42 -25.71 -38.06 -23.09
CA VAL A 42 -25.48 -38.31 -21.66
C VAL A 42 -23.99 -38.36 -21.33
N ASP A 43 -23.15 -38.92 -22.22
CA ASP A 43 -21.70 -38.98 -22.08
C ASP A 43 -21.05 -37.58 -22.06
N LEU A 44 -21.74 -36.54 -22.54
CA LEU A 44 -21.29 -35.15 -22.39
C LEU A 44 -21.17 -34.74 -20.92
N LEU A 45 -22.00 -35.29 -20.03
CA LEU A 45 -21.96 -34.99 -18.60
C LEU A 45 -20.66 -35.47 -17.94
N LEU A 46 -19.94 -36.39 -18.57
CA LEU A 46 -18.65 -36.91 -18.08
C LEU A 46 -17.47 -35.98 -18.42
N LEU A 47 -17.68 -35.00 -19.31
CA LEU A 47 -16.65 -34.03 -19.68
C LEU A 47 -16.42 -33.03 -18.55
N LYS A 48 -15.15 -32.74 -18.24
CA LYS A 48 -14.76 -31.80 -17.17
C LYS A 48 -15.38 -30.42 -17.38
N GLU A 49 -15.43 -29.97 -18.62
CA GLU A 49 -15.93 -28.66 -19.04
C GLU A 49 -17.41 -28.47 -18.67
N MET A 50 -18.20 -29.55 -18.73
CA MET A 50 -19.64 -29.50 -18.45
C MET A 50 -19.94 -29.34 -16.96
N ALA A 51 -19.03 -29.77 -16.09
CA ALA A 51 -19.16 -29.59 -14.64
C ALA A 51 -19.15 -28.11 -14.21
N PHE A 52 -18.69 -27.19 -15.08
CA PHE A 52 -18.69 -25.75 -14.82
C PHE A 52 -19.91 -25.02 -15.38
N VAL A 53 -20.86 -25.72 -15.99
CA VAL A 53 -22.04 -25.13 -16.65
C VAL A 53 -23.33 -25.49 -15.90
N ALA A 54 -23.79 -24.68 -14.95
CA ALA A 54 -25.04 -24.93 -14.20
C ALA A 54 -26.26 -25.05 -15.11
N ASN A 55 -26.43 -24.12 -16.06
CA ASN A 55 -27.62 -24.08 -16.92
C ASN A 55 -27.42 -24.95 -18.16
N LEU A 56 -27.49 -26.27 -17.96
CA LEU A 56 -27.37 -27.28 -18.99
C LEU A 56 -28.70 -28.02 -19.22
N ILE A 57 -29.10 -28.17 -20.47
CA ILE A 57 -30.28 -28.94 -20.86
C ILE A 57 -29.88 -29.93 -21.97
N LEU A 58 -30.14 -31.20 -21.72
CA LEU A 58 -30.01 -32.29 -22.69
C LEU A 58 -31.41 -32.79 -23.05
N ILE A 59 -31.71 -32.82 -24.33
CA ILE A 59 -32.99 -33.33 -24.84
C ILE A 59 -32.71 -34.70 -25.48
N LEU A 60 -33.36 -35.74 -24.99
CA LEU A 60 -33.22 -37.11 -25.47
C LEU A 60 -34.53 -37.59 -26.09
N PRO A 61 -34.51 -38.40 -27.16
CA PRO A 61 -35.73 -39.05 -27.64
C PRO A 61 -36.23 -40.02 -26.56
N ALA A 62 -37.51 -39.91 -26.18
CA ALA A 62 -38.10 -40.76 -25.15
C ALA A 62 -38.27 -42.20 -25.68
N ASN A 63 -37.96 -43.19 -24.84
CA ASN A 63 -38.19 -44.60 -25.15
C ASN A 63 -39.69 -44.95 -25.07
N SER A 64 -40.45 -44.54 -26.08
CA SER A 64 -41.85 -44.92 -26.22
C SER A 64 -41.96 -46.40 -26.61
N THR A 65 -42.40 -47.25 -25.68
CA THR A 65 -42.76 -48.66 -25.92
C THR A 65 -44.18 -48.82 -26.51
N LYS A 66 -44.81 -47.76 -27.00
CA LYS A 66 -46.14 -47.83 -27.63
C LYS A 66 -46.03 -47.51 -29.12
N SER A 67 -45.95 -48.56 -29.92
CA SER A 67 -45.83 -48.51 -31.38
C SER A 67 -47.10 -48.02 -32.12
N THR A 68 -47.92 -47.17 -31.50
CA THR A 68 -49.24 -46.81 -32.04
C THR A 68 -49.55 -45.32 -32.13
N ASP A 69 -48.71 -44.42 -31.59
CA ASP A 69 -48.91 -42.98 -31.74
C ASP A 69 -47.82 -42.36 -32.63
N GLN A 70 -48.21 -41.65 -33.69
CA GLN A 70 -47.33 -40.90 -34.60
C GLN A 70 -46.63 -39.69 -33.94
N CYS A 71 -46.75 -39.56 -32.63
CA CYS A 71 -46.31 -38.44 -31.84
C CYS A 71 -44.93 -38.71 -31.23
N GLU A 72 -44.01 -37.78 -31.42
CA GLU A 72 -42.68 -37.84 -30.82
C GLU A 72 -42.73 -37.26 -29.40
N SER A 73 -42.02 -37.91 -28.47
CA SER A 73 -41.82 -37.41 -27.11
C SER A 73 -40.32 -37.32 -26.84
N TYR A 74 -39.94 -36.30 -26.07
CA TYR A 74 -38.56 -35.99 -25.77
C TYR A 74 -38.39 -35.77 -24.27
N ASP A 75 -37.48 -36.52 -23.68
CA ASP A 75 -37.12 -36.41 -22.27
C ASP A 75 -36.08 -35.30 -22.08
N ILE A 76 -36.33 -34.45 -21.09
CA ILE A 76 -35.48 -33.31 -20.76
C ILE A 76 -34.70 -33.65 -19.49
N ILE A 77 -33.38 -33.68 -19.61
CA ILE A 77 -32.45 -34.05 -18.56
C ILE A 77 -31.42 -32.95 -18.37
N THR A 78 -30.96 -32.76 -17.14
CA THR A 78 -29.81 -31.93 -16.78
C THR A 78 -28.84 -32.75 -15.93
N HIS A 79 -27.79 -32.13 -15.39
CA HIS A 79 -26.89 -32.75 -14.40
C HIS A 79 -27.18 -32.18 -13.01
N LYS A 80 -26.72 -32.83 -11.95
CA LYS A 80 -26.85 -32.31 -10.58
C LYS A 80 -25.72 -31.32 -10.26
N PHE A 81 -25.78 -30.11 -10.81
CA PHE A 81 -24.77 -29.08 -10.54
C PHE A 81 -24.57 -28.77 -9.04
N VAL A 82 -25.66 -28.84 -8.26
CA VAL A 82 -25.70 -28.60 -6.81
C VAL A 82 -25.69 -29.91 -6.02
N GLY A 83 -25.31 -29.85 -4.75
CA GLY A 83 -25.18 -31.02 -3.89
C GLY A 83 -23.75 -31.58 -3.86
N ALA A 84 -23.62 -32.87 -3.55
CA ALA A 84 -22.31 -33.51 -3.40
C ALA A 84 -21.58 -33.66 -4.75
N ASP A 85 -20.30 -33.30 -4.79
CA ASP A 85 -19.51 -33.30 -6.04
C ASP A 85 -19.41 -34.68 -6.71
N ALA A 86 -19.46 -35.76 -5.92
CA ALA A 86 -19.48 -37.13 -6.45
C ALA A 86 -20.70 -37.43 -7.34
N GLN A 87 -21.80 -36.69 -7.16
CA GLN A 87 -23.04 -36.82 -7.94
C GLN A 87 -23.17 -35.72 -9.00
N ALA A 88 -22.19 -34.83 -9.15
CA ALA A 88 -22.32 -33.64 -9.97
C ALA A 88 -22.67 -33.96 -11.44
N ASN A 89 -22.11 -35.07 -11.93
CA ASN A 89 -22.29 -35.52 -13.31
C ASN A 89 -23.48 -36.47 -13.49
N ASP A 90 -24.22 -36.79 -12.41
CA ASP A 90 -25.37 -37.68 -12.49
C ASP A 90 -26.50 -37.00 -13.28
N PRO A 91 -27.14 -37.70 -14.23
CA PRO A 91 -28.28 -37.17 -14.95
C PRO A 91 -29.47 -36.99 -14.00
N LEU A 92 -30.10 -35.82 -14.07
CA LEU A 92 -31.31 -35.42 -13.38
C LEU A 92 -32.42 -35.24 -14.41
N TYR A 93 -33.44 -36.10 -14.36
CA TYR A 93 -34.63 -35.97 -15.19
C TYR A 93 -35.49 -34.80 -14.70
N LEU A 94 -35.90 -33.92 -15.62
CA LEU A 94 -36.70 -32.73 -15.33
C LEU A 94 -38.16 -32.88 -15.78
N ASP A 95 -38.37 -33.19 -17.05
CA ASP A 95 -39.72 -33.33 -17.64
C ASP A 95 -39.65 -34.12 -18.96
N SER A 96 -40.82 -34.38 -19.56
CA SER A 96 -40.95 -34.87 -20.94
C SER A 96 -41.84 -33.92 -21.74
N TRP A 97 -41.42 -33.60 -22.96
CA TRP A 97 -42.18 -32.78 -23.90
C TRP A 97 -42.84 -33.66 -24.96
N ASP A 98 -44.14 -33.47 -25.17
CA ASP A 98 -44.93 -34.22 -26.15
C ASP A 98 -45.24 -33.34 -27.38
N ALA A 99 -44.84 -33.81 -28.56
CA ALA A 99 -44.99 -33.06 -29.81
C ALA A 99 -46.45 -32.87 -30.23
N CYS A 100 -47.37 -33.74 -29.81
CA CYS A 100 -48.78 -33.69 -30.20
C CYS A 100 -49.59 -32.74 -29.31
N THR A 101 -49.27 -32.66 -28.03
CA THR A 101 -49.89 -31.68 -27.13
C THR A 101 -49.15 -30.34 -27.11
N GLN A 102 -47.90 -30.31 -27.60
CA GLN A 102 -46.97 -29.18 -27.54
C GLN A 102 -46.75 -28.64 -26.12
N GLN A 103 -46.93 -29.51 -25.11
CA GLN A 103 -46.85 -29.16 -23.70
C GLN A 103 -45.80 -30.02 -22.99
N LEU A 104 -45.25 -29.45 -21.92
CA LEU A 104 -44.50 -30.20 -20.92
C LEU A 104 -45.48 -30.98 -20.06
N ASN A 105 -45.16 -32.23 -19.76
CA ASN A 105 -46.05 -33.11 -19.02
C ASN A 105 -46.26 -32.65 -17.56
N THR A 106 -45.18 -32.23 -16.90
CA THR A 106 -45.22 -31.80 -15.48
C THR A 106 -45.03 -30.30 -15.27
N ASN A 107 -44.66 -29.56 -16.33
CA ASN A 107 -44.40 -28.13 -16.33
C ASN A 107 -43.39 -27.70 -15.24
N THR A 108 -42.31 -28.45 -15.11
CA THR A 108 -41.25 -28.21 -14.12
C THR A 108 -40.31 -27.09 -14.57
N ASN A 109 -39.56 -26.52 -13.61
CA ASN A 109 -38.52 -25.55 -13.92
C ASN A 109 -37.35 -26.23 -14.66
N LEU A 110 -37.13 -25.87 -15.92
CA LEU A 110 -36.07 -26.43 -16.77
C LEU A 110 -34.66 -25.96 -16.38
N LEU A 111 -34.54 -24.92 -15.55
CA LEU A 111 -33.28 -24.38 -15.04
C LEU A 111 -33.31 -24.36 -13.50
N PRO A 112 -33.18 -25.53 -12.85
CA PRO A 112 -33.32 -25.65 -11.40
C PRO A 112 -32.14 -25.05 -10.61
N HIS A 113 -31.00 -24.82 -11.25
CA HIS A 113 -29.74 -24.45 -10.60
C HIS A 113 -29.54 -22.94 -10.48
N ASP A 114 -30.50 -22.24 -9.87
CA ASP A 114 -30.27 -20.87 -9.42
C ASP A 114 -29.35 -20.91 -8.19
N ILE A 115 -28.22 -20.21 -8.24
CA ILE A 115 -27.13 -20.19 -7.23
C ILE A 115 -27.62 -19.72 -5.84
N SER A 116 -28.92 -19.45 -5.70
CA SER A 116 -29.65 -19.27 -4.45
C SER A 116 -29.56 -20.45 -3.46
N ASN A 117 -29.41 -21.70 -3.91
CA ASN A 117 -29.22 -22.86 -3.01
C ASN A 117 -28.35 -23.96 -3.66
N LEU A 118 -27.16 -24.19 -3.09
CA LEU A 118 -26.16 -25.15 -3.56
C LEU A 118 -26.27 -26.53 -2.89
N GLN A 119 -27.27 -26.76 -2.05
CA GLN A 119 -27.59 -28.06 -1.44
C GLN A 119 -26.42 -28.76 -0.73
N GLY A 120 -25.53 -27.99 -0.09
CA GLY A 120 -24.36 -28.49 0.61
C GLY A 120 -23.15 -28.77 -0.28
N LYS A 121 -23.08 -28.19 -1.49
CA LYS A 121 -21.90 -28.26 -2.35
C LYS A 121 -20.68 -27.68 -1.65
N THR A 122 -19.52 -28.30 -1.85
CA THR A 122 -18.25 -27.80 -1.31
C THR A 122 -17.58 -26.88 -2.33
N LEU A 123 -17.27 -25.65 -1.92
CA LEU A 123 -16.54 -24.68 -2.73
C LEU A 123 -15.10 -24.62 -2.25
N ARG A 124 -14.16 -24.88 -3.15
CA ARG A 124 -12.73 -24.89 -2.88
C ARG A 124 -12.18 -23.49 -3.01
N VAL A 125 -11.53 -22.99 -1.96
CA VAL A 125 -11.04 -21.63 -1.85
C VAL A 125 -9.53 -21.66 -1.65
N ALA A 126 -8.78 -21.20 -2.65
CA ALA A 126 -7.34 -21.06 -2.58
C ALA A 126 -6.95 -19.80 -1.80
N THR A 127 -6.11 -19.96 -0.79
CA THR A 127 -5.61 -18.86 0.06
C THR A 127 -4.33 -19.27 0.79
N PHE A 128 -3.66 -18.31 1.44
CA PHE A 128 -2.66 -18.53 2.49
C PHE A 128 -2.95 -17.61 3.68
N THR A 129 -2.13 -17.64 4.73
CA THR A 129 -2.27 -16.70 5.85
C THR A 129 -1.73 -15.32 5.46
N TYR A 130 -2.64 -14.39 5.18
CA TYR A 130 -2.34 -12.98 4.95
C TYR A 130 -3.22 -12.11 5.85
N GLN A 131 -2.69 -11.74 7.00
CA GLN A 131 -3.43 -11.03 8.05
C GLN A 131 -3.75 -9.57 7.66
N PRO A 132 -4.97 -9.07 7.94
CA PRO A 132 -6.15 -9.72 8.53
C PRO A 132 -7.15 -10.25 7.48
N TYR A 133 -6.77 -10.34 6.20
CA TYR A 133 -7.66 -10.78 5.12
C TYR A 133 -8.03 -12.25 5.27
N THR A 134 -7.02 -13.09 5.46
CA THR A 134 -7.15 -14.54 5.52
C THR A 134 -6.20 -15.10 6.57
N ILE A 135 -6.73 -15.90 7.48
CA ILE A 135 -5.98 -16.51 8.59
C ILE A 135 -6.41 -17.97 8.63
N VAL A 136 -5.49 -18.87 8.32
CA VAL A 136 -5.75 -20.31 8.27
C VAL A 136 -5.01 -21.04 9.40
N ASP A 137 -5.43 -22.27 9.70
CA ASP A 137 -4.87 -23.13 10.75
C ASP A 137 -4.98 -22.56 12.17
N ILE A 138 -6.11 -21.91 12.44
CA ILE A 138 -6.47 -21.51 13.80
C ILE A 138 -6.90 -22.75 14.57
N ASP A 139 -6.50 -22.84 15.84
CA ASP A 139 -6.92 -23.91 16.74
C ASP A 139 -8.45 -24.08 16.70
N PRO A 140 -8.97 -25.28 16.34
CA PRO A 140 -10.41 -25.55 16.32
C PRO A 140 -11.11 -25.27 17.65
N ALA A 141 -10.39 -25.29 18.78
CA ALA A 141 -10.92 -24.91 20.08
C ALA A 141 -11.29 -23.42 20.18
N LYS A 142 -10.60 -22.55 19.41
CA LYS A 142 -10.90 -21.11 19.33
C LYS A 142 -11.92 -20.80 18.24
N THR A 143 -11.72 -21.40 17.06
CA THR A 143 -12.56 -21.16 15.89
C THR A 143 -12.95 -22.50 15.28
N PRO A 144 -14.23 -22.94 15.38
CA PRO A 144 -14.65 -24.27 14.92
C PRO A 144 -14.35 -24.58 13.46
N ALA A 145 -14.30 -23.55 12.61
CA ALA A 145 -13.98 -23.69 11.19
C ALA A 145 -12.47 -23.87 10.91
N GLY A 146 -11.60 -23.59 11.89
CA GLY A 146 -10.14 -23.64 11.74
C GLY A 146 -9.54 -22.49 10.92
N TYR A 147 -10.35 -21.51 10.52
CA TYR A 147 -9.92 -20.35 9.75
C TYR A 147 -10.77 -19.12 10.10
N ASP A 148 -10.22 -17.92 9.89
CA ASP A 148 -10.88 -16.64 10.10
C ASP A 148 -10.27 -15.57 9.18
N GLY A 149 -10.82 -14.36 9.17
CA GLY A 149 -10.32 -13.24 8.37
C GLY A 149 -11.44 -12.51 7.64
N LEU A 150 -11.13 -11.33 7.13
CA LEU A 150 -12.12 -10.49 6.45
C LEU A 150 -12.75 -11.18 5.24
N GLU A 151 -11.94 -11.70 4.32
CA GLU A 151 -12.42 -12.30 3.08
C GLU A 151 -13.01 -13.69 3.31
N LEU A 152 -12.46 -14.44 4.26
CA LEU A 152 -12.99 -15.75 4.66
C LEU A 152 -14.35 -15.64 5.34
N ARG A 153 -14.59 -14.61 6.17
CA ARG A 153 -15.92 -14.34 6.72
C ARG A 153 -16.94 -14.03 5.63
N VAL A 154 -16.55 -13.26 4.59
CA VAL A 154 -17.42 -13.00 3.44
C VAL A 154 -17.83 -14.31 2.75
N LEU A 155 -16.88 -15.21 2.45
CA LEU A 155 -17.19 -16.48 1.80
C LEU A 155 -17.97 -17.44 2.71
N THR A 156 -17.68 -17.44 4.01
CA THR A 156 -18.41 -18.28 4.98
C THR A 156 -19.86 -17.82 5.11
N GLU A 157 -20.11 -16.51 5.20
CA GLU A 157 -21.46 -15.96 5.24
C GLU A 157 -22.18 -16.11 3.90
N PHE A 158 -21.48 -15.99 2.77
CA PHE A 158 -22.01 -16.36 1.47
C PHE A 158 -22.50 -17.81 1.49
N CYS A 159 -21.66 -18.75 1.92
CA CYS A 159 -22.03 -20.16 1.97
C CYS A 159 -23.15 -20.48 2.97
N ARG A 160 -23.22 -19.76 4.08
CA ARG A 160 -24.35 -19.84 5.01
C ARG A 160 -25.67 -19.43 4.36
N LEU A 161 -25.65 -18.44 3.46
CA LEU A 161 -26.85 -17.93 2.77
C LEU A 161 -27.28 -18.80 1.58
N VAL A 162 -26.32 -19.36 0.82
CA VAL A 162 -26.61 -20.20 -0.35
C VAL A 162 -26.48 -21.69 -0.07
N ASN A 163 -26.33 -22.10 1.19
CA ASN A 163 -26.22 -23.49 1.62
C ASN A 163 -25.07 -24.24 0.90
N CYS A 164 -23.84 -23.77 1.06
CA CYS A 164 -22.61 -24.48 0.69
C CYS A 164 -21.66 -24.64 1.87
N SER A 165 -20.62 -25.46 1.69
CA SER A 165 -19.46 -25.59 2.57
C SER A 165 -18.22 -24.99 1.88
N VAL A 166 -17.26 -24.55 2.68
CA VAL A 166 -15.97 -24.04 2.21
C VAL A 166 -14.89 -25.07 2.51
N GLU A 167 -14.06 -25.37 1.53
CA GLU A 167 -12.83 -26.15 1.68
C GLU A 167 -11.62 -25.26 1.35
N ILE A 168 -10.64 -25.19 2.24
CA ILE A 168 -9.47 -24.34 2.07
C ILE A 168 -8.36 -25.10 1.33
N ILE A 169 -7.88 -24.53 0.23
CA ILE A 169 -6.70 -24.99 -0.50
C ILE A 169 -5.54 -24.05 -0.16
N ARG A 170 -4.68 -24.49 0.76
CA ARG A 170 -3.56 -23.69 1.30
C ARG A 170 -2.34 -23.70 0.38
N ASP A 171 -1.76 -22.53 0.10
CA ASP A 171 -0.52 -22.38 -0.70
C ASP A 171 0.41 -21.31 -0.13
N ASP A 172 1.27 -21.68 0.85
CA ASP A 172 2.24 -20.75 1.44
C ASP A 172 3.58 -20.71 0.70
N GLU A 173 3.86 -21.66 -0.20
CA GLU A 173 5.14 -21.72 -0.91
C GLU A 173 5.25 -20.59 -1.94
N TYR A 174 4.15 -20.35 -2.67
CA TYR A 174 4.09 -19.35 -3.73
C TYR A 174 3.14 -18.20 -3.41
N GLU A 175 2.44 -18.23 -2.27
CA GLU A 175 1.53 -17.17 -1.78
C GLU A 175 0.52 -16.76 -2.87
N TRP A 176 0.55 -15.51 -3.33
CA TRP A 176 -0.26 -15.01 -4.44
C TRP A 176 0.05 -15.73 -5.77
N GLY A 177 1.34 -15.96 -6.04
CA GLY A 177 1.82 -16.64 -7.25
C GLY A 177 1.69 -15.83 -8.54
N VAL A 178 1.79 -16.53 -9.68
CA VAL A 178 1.81 -15.94 -11.03
C VAL A 178 1.12 -16.89 -12.02
N ILE A 179 0.46 -16.32 -13.03
CA ILE A 179 -0.12 -17.05 -14.16
C ILE A 179 0.79 -16.95 -15.38
N HIS A 180 1.07 -18.08 -16.01
CA HIS A 180 1.86 -18.17 -17.23
C HIS A 180 0.97 -18.20 -18.48
N PRO A 181 1.48 -17.77 -19.66
CA PRO A 181 0.70 -17.74 -20.91
C PRO A 181 0.16 -19.11 -21.39
N ASN A 182 0.70 -20.21 -20.86
CA ASN A 182 0.28 -21.57 -21.13
C ASN A 182 -0.90 -22.03 -20.26
N TRP A 183 -1.59 -21.13 -19.56
CA TRP A 183 -2.72 -21.44 -18.65
C TRP A 183 -2.32 -22.34 -17.47
N THR A 184 -1.06 -22.28 -17.06
CA THR A 184 -0.57 -22.87 -15.81
C THR A 184 -0.14 -21.78 -14.86
N GLY A 185 -0.07 -22.08 -13.57
CA GLY A 185 0.40 -21.11 -12.58
C GLY A 185 0.84 -21.74 -11.28
N ARG A 186 1.24 -20.86 -10.36
CA ARG A 186 1.60 -21.22 -8.98
C ARG A 186 0.85 -20.32 -8.00
N GLY A 187 0.86 -20.66 -6.72
CA GLY A 187 0.17 -19.90 -5.69
C GLY A 187 -1.35 -19.96 -5.84
N ILE A 188 -2.02 -19.03 -5.16
CA ILE A 188 -3.49 -18.87 -5.28
C ILE A 188 -3.92 -18.75 -6.74
N LEU A 189 -3.25 -17.91 -7.53
CA LEU A 189 -3.60 -17.67 -8.93
C LEU A 189 -3.50 -18.94 -9.78
N GLY A 190 -2.47 -19.76 -9.55
CA GLY A 190 -2.29 -21.06 -10.19
C GLY A 190 -3.39 -22.06 -9.83
N ASN A 191 -3.80 -22.09 -8.57
CA ASN A 191 -4.86 -22.98 -8.11
C ASN A 191 -6.21 -22.66 -8.77
N VAL A 192 -6.52 -21.40 -9.01
CA VAL A 192 -7.76 -21.00 -9.69
C VAL A 192 -7.69 -21.23 -11.20
N VAL A 193 -6.58 -20.86 -11.86
CA VAL A 193 -6.49 -20.99 -13.33
C VAL A 193 -6.46 -22.45 -13.82
N GLU A 194 -5.96 -23.37 -12.99
CA GLU A 194 -5.93 -24.81 -13.26
C GLU A 194 -7.17 -25.57 -12.77
N ASP A 195 -8.19 -24.85 -12.27
CA ASP A 195 -9.43 -25.38 -11.67
C ASP A 195 -9.24 -26.28 -10.44
N ARG A 196 -8.11 -26.12 -9.73
CA ARG A 196 -7.89 -26.79 -8.44
C ARG A 196 -8.73 -26.16 -7.34
N ALA A 197 -9.03 -24.87 -7.46
CA ALA A 197 -9.93 -24.12 -6.59
C ALA A 197 -10.98 -23.36 -7.40
N ASP A 198 -12.16 -23.16 -6.82
CA ASP A 198 -13.27 -22.43 -7.45
C ASP A 198 -13.11 -20.90 -7.26
N PHE A 199 -12.48 -20.50 -6.14
CA PHE A 199 -12.13 -19.13 -5.81
C PHE A 199 -10.69 -18.98 -5.32
N GLY A 200 -10.13 -17.79 -5.51
CA GLY A 200 -8.91 -17.32 -4.87
C GLY A 200 -9.17 -16.05 -4.08
N ILE A 201 -8.71 -16.01 -2.84
CA ILE A 201 -8.76 -14.85 -1.93
C ILE A 201 -7.43 -14.74 -1.16
N GLY A 202 -7.16 -13.60 -0.53
CA GLY A 202 -5.90 -13.31 0.14
C GLY A 202 -5.37 -11.91 -0.17
N GLY A 203 -6.23 -10.90 -0.19
CA GLY A 203 -5.84 -9.53 -0.52
C GLY A 203 -5.51 -9.34 -2.01
N LEU A 204 -6.20 -10.08 -2.89
CA LEU A 204 -6.03 -10.00 -4.33
C LEU A 204 -6.73 -8.76 -4.89
N PHE A 205 -6.05 -7.95 -5.68
CA PHE A 205 -6.67 -6.78 -6.34
C PHE A 205 -7.08 -7.07 -7.79
N SER A 206 -7.69 -6.10 -8.47
CA SER A 206 -8.18 -6.22 -9.85
C SER A 206 -7.07 -6.11 -10.90
N TRP A 207 -5.99 -6.89 -10.73
CA TRP A 207 -4.82 -6.84 -11.58
C TRP A 207 -5.10 -7.22 -13.04
N HIS A 208 -4.70 -6.35 -13.96
CA HIS A 208 -4.95 -6.53 -15.40
C HIS A 208 -4.37 -7.84 -15.95
N ASN A 209 -3.15 -8.21 -15.53
CA ASN A 209 -2.51 -9.47 -15.95
C ASN A 209 -3.31 -10.71 -15.53
N CYS A 210 -4.04 -10.65 -14.42
CA CYS A 210 -4.90 -11.74 -13.95
C CYS A 210 -6.26 -11.73 -14.63
N TYR A 211 -6.82 -10.54 -14.92
CA TYR A 211 -8.10 -10.39 -15.62
C TYR A 211 -8.12 -11.04 -17.02
N VAL A 212 -6.94 -11.14 -17.65
CA VAL A 212 -6.78 -11.84 -18.94
C VAL A 212 -7.06 -13.34 -18.83
N TYR A 213 -6.89 -13.96 -17.65
CA TYR A 213 -7.04 -15.41 -17.44
C TYR A 213 -8.21 -15.77 -16.52
N LEU A 214 -8.59 -14.88 -15.61
CA LEU A 214 -9.59 -15.09 -14.57
C LEU A 214 -10.73 -14.08 -14.68
N ASP A 215 -11.73 -14.24 -13.81
CA ASP A 215 -12.84 -13.31 -13.62
C ASP A 215 -12.93 -12.90 -12.15
N PHE A 216 -13.50 -11.72 -11.88
CA PHE A 216 -13.44 -11.10 -10.56
C PHE A 216 -14.85 -10.89 -10.00
N SER A 217 -14.99 -11.01 -8.69
CA SER A 217 -16.13 -10.46 -7.98
C SER A 217 -16.05 -8.92 -7.97
N LEU A 218 -17.13 -8.27 -7.55
CA LEU A 218 -17.04 -6.89 -7.09
C LEU A 218 -16.12 -6.79 -5.85
N ALA A 219 -15.70 -5.56 -5.55
CA ALA A 219 -14.95 -5.16 -4.38
C ALA A 219 -15.45 -5.82 -3.08
N LEU A 220 -14.55 -6.49 -2.37
CA LEU A 220 -14.75 -7.02 -1.03
C LEU A 220 -14.33 -5.97 -0.01
N VAL A 221 -13.02 -5.73 0.15
CA VAL A 221 -12.47 -4.79 1.14
C VAL A 221 -11.64 -3.73 0.45
N ARG A 222 -11.76 -2.46 0.85
CA ARG A 222 -10.88 -1.40 0.34
C ARG A 222 -9.52 -1.48 1.04
N SER A 223 -8.43 -1.42 0.29
CA SER A 223 -7.07 -1.37 0.83
C SER A 223 -6.30 -0.15 0.30
N GLY A 224 -5.68 0.62 1.19
CA GLY A 224 -4.75 1.70 0.83
C GLY A 224 -3.31 1.31 1.11
N VAL A 225 -2.49 1.13 0.08
CA VAL A 225 -1.09 0.75 0.23
C VAL A 225 -0.24 1.99 0.51
N THR A 226 0.45 2.00 1.65
CA THR A 226 1.39 3.06 2.04
C THR A 226 2.65 2.43 2.64
N ASN A 227 3.63 3.24 3.02
CA ASN A 227 4.81 2.74 3.74
C ASN A 227 4.82 3.18 5.20
N VAL A 228 5.54 2.41 6.00
CA VAL A 228 6.19 2.90 7.22
C VAL A 228 7.67 3.15 6.89
N ALA A 229 8.16 4.32 7.27
CA ALA A 229 9.52 4.78 7.03
C ALA A 229 10.20 5.15 8.37
N PRO A 230 11.51 5.35 8.43
CA PRO A 230 12.19 5.76 9.65
C PRO A 230 11.60 7.04 10.24
N ALA A 231 11.36 7.05 11.56
CA ALA A 231 10.85 8.22 12.25
C ALA A 231 11.86 9.38 12.18
N PRO A 232 11.39 10.63 12.04
CA PRO A 232 12.27 11.79 11.95
C PRO A 232 13.03 11.99 13.26
N LYS A 233 14.32 12.30 13.17
CA LYS A 233 15.17 12.54 14.34
C LYS A 233 15.18 14.01 14.73
N ILE A 234 15.44 14.28 16.00
CA ILE A 234 15.72 15.64 16.47
C ILE A 234 16.96 16.15 15.73
N VAL A 235 16.91 17.40 15.23
CA VAL A 235 18.06 18.01 14.56
C VAL A 235 19.24 18.18 15.52
N ALA A 236 20.45 18.03 14.97
CA ALA A 236 21.67 18.08 15.76
C ALA A 236 21.84 19.46 16.43
N GLY A 237 22.31 19.46 17.68
CA GLY A 237 22.43 20.67 18.49
C GLY A 237 23.26 21.79 17.85
N TRP A 238 24.24 21.44 17.00
CA TRP A 238 25.06 22.44 16.32
C TRP A 238 24.29 23.32 15.33
N GLN A 239 23.14 22.85 14.81
CA GLN A 239 22.31 23.61 13.88
C GLN A 239 21.38 24.59 14.60
N LEU A 240 21.09 24.37 15.89
CA LEU A 240 20.10 25.15 16.65
C LEU A 240 20.37 26.66 16.65
N PRO A 241 21.63 27.14 16.80
CA PRO A 241 21.91 28.58 16.72
C PRO A 241 21.53 29.21 15.37
N LEU A 242 21.74 28.47 14.29
CA LEU A 242 21.39 28.94 12.94
C LEU A 242 19.88 28.91 12.68
N MET A 243 19.13 28.12 13.45
CA MET A 243 17.68 27.96 13.32
C MET A 243 16.84 29.04 14.02
N ALA A 244 17.48 29.98 14.73
CA ALA A 244 16.80 31.13 15.32
C ALA A 244 16.18 32.03 14.24
N PHE A 245 16.82 32.11 13.08
CA PHE A 245 16.36 32.84 11.90
C PHE A 245 16.31 31.94 10.67
N ASN A 246 15.36 32.21 9.77
CA ASN A 246 15.37 31.59 8.44
C ASN A 246 16.45 32.25 7.55
N TRP A 247 16.77 31.64 6.41
CA TRP A 247 17.81 32.17 5.52
C TRP A 247 17.53 33.58 5.00
N VAL A 248 16.27 33.95 4.81
CA VAL A 248 15.88 35.31 4.39
C VAL A 248 16.21 36.34 5.47
N MET A 249 15.95 36.01 6.74
CA MET A 249 16.28 36.84 7.89
C MET A 249 17.79 36.96 8.08
N TRP A 250 18.54 35.87 7.94
CA TRP A 250 20.01 35.92 7.94
C TRP A 250 20.57 36.84 6.84
N LEU A 251 20.03 36.75 5.62
CA LEU A 251 20.38 37.66 4.53
C LEU A 251 20.02 39.11 4.88
N THR A 252 18.86 39.33 5.49
CA THR A 252 18.42 40.67 5.92
C THR A 252 19.36 41.26 6.97
N VAL A 253 19.79 40.48 7.96
CA VAL A 253 20.77 40.90 8.96
C VAL A 253 22.10 41.25 8.28
N PHE A 254 22.56 40.43 7.33
CA PHE A 254 23.77 40.71 6.56
C PHE A 254 23.68 42.03 5.77
N PHE A 255 22.59 42.25 5.04
CA PHE A 255 22.40 43.51 4.30
C PHE A 255 22.24 44.71 5.22
N THR A 256 21.62 44.53 6.39
CA THR A 256 21.52 45.57 7.42
C THR A 256 22.91 45.93 7.96
N PHE A 257 23.80 44.94 8.14
CA PHE A 257 25.18 45.17 8.56
C PHE A 257 25.96 45.98 7.53
N VAL A 258 25.82 45.64 6.24
CA VAL A 258 26.44 46.39 5.14
C VAL A 258 25.90 47.82 5.10
N TYR A 259 24.58 47.99 5.16
CA TYR A 259 23.93 49.30 5.16
C TYR A 259 24.37 50.17 6.36
N ALA A 260 24.38 49.60 7.57
CA ALA A 260 24.83 50.27 8.78
C ALA A 260 26.31 50.70 8.69
N SER A 261 27.16 49.84 8.11
CA SER A 261 28.57 50.14 7.88
C SER A 261 28.76 51.27 6.87
N LEU A 262 27.98 51.30 5.79
CA LEU A 262 28.01 52.39 4.80
C LEU A 262 27.50 53.71 5.40
N ALA A 263 26.45 53.66 6.22
CA ALA A 263 25.93 54.84 6.90
C ALA A 263 26.97 55.45 7.86
N LEU A 264 27.65 54.62 8.67
CA LEU A 264 28.72 55.07 9.55
C LEU A 264 29.94 55.57 8.77
N TYR A 265 30.32 54.90 7.67
CA TYR A 265 31.39 55.33 6.79
C TYR A 265 31.15 56.74 6.21
N TYR A 266 29.93 57.00 5.72
CA TYR A 266 29.56 58.30 5.17
C TYR A 266 29.60 59.41 6.24
N VAL A 267 29.07 59.12 7.42
CA VAL A 267 28.96 60.09 8.51
C VAL A 267 30.30 60.37 9.20
N ASN A 268 31.24 59.42 9.15
CA ASN A 268 32.62 59.57 9.63
C ASN A 268 33.58 60.17 8.57
N GLY A 269 33.06 60.77 7.50
CA GLY A 269 33.88 61.47 6.53
C GLY A 269 34.76 60.53 5.69
N TRP A 270 34.24 59.35 5.32
CA TRP A 270 34.88 58.41 4.40
C TRP A 270 36.15 57.74 4.97
N SER A 271 36.31 57.73 6.30
CA SER A 271 37.30 56.90 6.96
C SER A 271 36.73 55.51 7.23
N MET A 272 37.39 54.48 6.71
CA MET A 272 37.01 53.08 6.94
C MET A 272 37.58 52.53 8.27
N GLU A 273 38.43 53.30 8.95
CA GLU A 273 39.14 52.83 10.13
C GLU A 273 38.14 52.47 11.23
N LYS A 274 38.12 51.19 11.63
CA LYS A 274 37.27 50.60 12.67
C LYS A 274 35.76 50.58 12.38
N VAL A 275 35.27 51.14 11.27
CA VAL A 275 33.83 51.20 10.95
C VAL A 275 33.15 49.83 11.03
N LEU A 276 33.72 48.81 10.38
CA LEU A 276 33.16 47.45 10.39
C LEU A 276 33.11 46.84 11.80
N LEU A 277 34.15 47.06 12.61
CA LEU A 277 34.23 46.56 13.98
C LEU A 277 33.24 47.27 14.90
N THR A 278 33.10 48.59 14.73
CA THR A 278 32.11 49.41 15.42
C THR A 278 30.69 48.98 15.06
N THR A 279 30.37 48.79 13.77
CA THR A 279 29.07 48.28 13.34
C THR A 279 28.78 46.90 13.91
N PHE A 280 29.76 46.00 13.88
CA PHE A 280 29.62 44.66 14.44
C PHE A 280 29.32 44.73 15.94
N GLY A 281 30.12 45.50 16.68
CA GLY A 281 29.92 45.76 18.11
C GLY A 281 28.53 46.30 18.42
N ILE A 282 28.05 47.29 17.67
CA ILE A 282 26.69 47.85 17.82
C ILE A 282 25.62 46.79 17.59
N MET A 283 25.78 45.93 16.57
CA MET A 283 24.81 44.87 16.28
C MET A 283 24.74 43.79 17.34
N VAL A 284 25.85 43.49 18.03
CA VAL A 284 25.90 42.55 19.17
C VAL A 284 25.74 43.27 20.51
N THR A 285 25.10 44.43 20.52
CA THR A 285 24.76 45.23 21.71
C THR A 285 25.96 45.64 22.59
N GLN A 286 27.17 45.67 22.02
CA GLN A 286 28.37 46.15 22.69
C GLN A 286 28.34 47.68 22.86
N SER A 287 28.72 48.15 24.05
CA SER A 287 28.84 49.57 24.35
C SER A 287 29.90 50.25 23.47
N GLN A 288 29.58 51.45 22.99
CA GLN A 288 30.48 52.28 22.20
C GLN A 288 31.11 53.35 23.08
N SER A 289 32.44 53.38 23.16
CA SER A 289 33.18 54.26 24.09
C SER A 289 33.23 55.73 23.65
N ASP A 290 33.17 56.01 22.35
CA ASP A 290 33.14 57.39 21.82
C ASP A 290 32.33 57.47 20.51
N PRO A 291 31.05 57.89 20.56
CA PRO A 291 30.20 58.01 19.38
C PRO A 291 30.47 59.29 18.56
N GLY A 292 31.48 60.10 18.91
CA GLY A 292 31.78 61.37 18.25
C GLY A 292 30.95 62.56 18.77
N SER A 293 31.45 63.77 18.53
CA SER A 293 30.85 65.02 19.02
C SER A 293 29.73 65.56 18.15
N ASN A 294 29.70 65.20 16.86
CA ASN A 294 28.75 65.73 15.88
C ASN A 294 27.36 65.09 16.04
N TRP A 295 26.30 65.91 16.03
CA TRP A 295 24.92 65.46 16.25
C TRP A 295 24.47 64.42 15.21
N ARG A 296 24.95 64.54 13.95
CA ARG A 296 24.61 63.58 12.87
C ARG A 296 25.17 62.19 13.16
N VAL A 297 26.41 62.11 13.65
CA VAL A 297 27.06 60.86 14.05
C VAL A 297 26.29 60.24 15.22
N ARG A 298 25.96 61.04 16.24
CA ARG A 298 25.20 60.58 17.41
C ARG A 298 23.81 60.07 17.04
N SER A 299 23.11 60.74 16.14
CA SER A 299 21.77 60.32 15.70
C SER A 299 21.82 59.00 14.94
N VAL A 300 22.74 58.85 13.98
CA VAL A 300 22.89 57.60 13.23
C VAL A 300 23.33 56.45 14.15
N THR A 301 24.33 56.67 15.00
CA THR A 301 24.77 55.68 15.99
C THR A 301 23.63 55.30 16.95
N GLY A 302 22.81 56.27 17.39
CA GLY A 302 21.65 56.00 18.24
C GLY A 302 20.62 55.09 17.58
N TRP A 303 20.25 55.36 16.32
CA TRP A 303 19.34 54.48 15.56
C TRP A 303 19.93 53.10 15.29
N LEU A 304 21.24 53.02 15.03
CA LEU A 304 21.93 51.74 14.86
C LEU A 304 21.98 50.94 16.16
N LEU A 305 22.15 51.58 17.32
CA LEU A 305 22.06 50.93 18.64
C LEU A 305 20.65 50.37 18.91
N VAL A 306 19.61 51.15 18.59
CA VAL A 306 18.21 50.65 18.67
C VAL A 306 18.02 49.45 17.74
N THR A 307 18.55 49.51 16.52
CA THR A 307 18.47 48.40 15.55
C THR A 307 19.20 47.16 16.05
N GLY A 308 20.41 47.31 16.59
CA GLY A 308 21.18 46.22 17.19
C GLY A 308 20.44 45.57 18.36
N LEU A 309 19.86 46.38 19.25
CA LEU A 309 19.03 45.90 20.36
C LEU A 309 17.81 45.10 19.88
N LEU A 310 17.15 45.54 18.79
CA LEU A 310 16.02 44.81 18.22
C LEU A 310 16.46 43.47 17.62
N ILE A 311 17.57 43.45 16.87
CA ILE A 311 18.12 42.22 16.26
C ILE A 311 18.53 41.22 17.35
N ASP A 312 19.24 41.68 18.39
CA ASP A 312 19.73 40.84 19.50
C ASP A 312 18.56 40.21 20.28
N ASN A 313 17.55 41.01 20.66
CA ASN A 313 16.36 40.48 21.34
C ASN A 313 15.55 39.53 20.45
N ALA A 314 15.42 39.83 19.14
CA ALA A 314 14.73 38.95 18.21
C ALA A 314 15.46 37.61 18.03
N TYR A 315 16.79 37.65 17.91
CA TYR A 315 17.62 36.45 17.84
C TYR A 315 17.57 35.66 19.14
N GLY A 316 17.70 36.32 20.31
CA GLY A 316 17.60 35.70 21.62
C GLY A 316 16.25 35.01 21.84
N GLY A 317 15.15 35.65 21.45
CA GLY A 317 13.81 35.05 21.48
C GLY A 317 13.66 33.85 20.54
N GLY A 318 14.17 33.97 19.31
CA GLY A 318 14.17 32.88 18.33
C GLY A 318 15.00 31.67 18.77
N LEU A 319 16.16 31.94 19.37
CA LEU A 319 17.05 30.92 19.93
C LEU A 319 16.41 30.22 21.14
N ALA A 320 15.81 30.99 22.06
CA ALA A 320 15.07 30.44 23.19
C ALA A 320 13.92 29.54 22.71
N ALA A 321 13.16 29.96 21.69
CA ALA A 321 12.11 29.13 21.09
C ALA A 321 12.66 27.86 20.43
N ALA A 322 13.83 27.93 19.79
CA ALA A 322 14.48 26.77 19.19
C ALA A 322 15.00 25.76 20.23
N PHE A 323 15.36 26.21 21.43
CA PHE A 323 15.76 25.33 22.53
C PHE A 323 14.58 24.77 23.32
N THR A 324 13.45 25.47 23.38
CA THR A 324 12.25 24.98 24.12
C THR A 324 11.43 23.98 23.32
N VAL A 325 11.38 24.11 21.98
CA VAL A 325 10.63 23.19 21.11
C VAL A 325 11.61 22.38 20.26
N PRO A 326 11.70 21.04 20.45
CA PRO A 326 12.59 20.22 19.64
C PRO A 326 12.17 20.27 18.19
N LYS A 327 13.10 20.69 17.33
CA LYS A 327 12.93 20.62 15.88
C LYS A 327 13.34 19.24 15.40
N TYR A 328 12.60 18.70 14.46
CA TYR A 328 12.87 17.40 13.84
C TYR A 328 13.36 17.60 12.41
N GLN A 329 14.08 16.61 11.90
CA GLN A 329 14.36 16.46 10.48
C GLN A 329 13.06 16.28 9.69
N GLY A 330 13.11 16.49 8.37
CA GLY A 330 11.96 16.26 7.51
C GLY A 330 11.50 14.80 7.59
N SER A 331 10.20 14.59 7.75
CA SER A 331 9.59 13.26 7.66
C SER A 331 9.46 12.82 6.20
N ILE A 332 9.50 11.51 5.97
CA ILE A 332 9.21 10.93 4.67
C ILE A 332 7.69 10.74 4.61
N ASP A 333 7.00 11.66 3.92
CA ASP A 333 5.54 11.72 3.93
C ASP A 333 4.92 11.35 2.58
N THR A 334 5.64 11.61 1.50
CA THR A 334 5.19 11.47 0.12
C THR A 334 6.02 10.47 -0.68
N VAL A 335 5.47 10.00 -1.79
CA VAL A 335 6.22 9.19 -2.76
C VAL A 335 7.43 9.96 -3.30
N GLN A 336 7.36 11.29 -3.37
CA GLN A 336 8.49 12.11 -3.80
C GLN A 336 9.62 12.07 -2.77
N ASP A 337 9.29 12.16 -1.48
CA ASP A 337 10.28 12.09 -0.40
C ASP A 337 11.01 10.74 -0.41
N MET A 338 10.29 9.64 -0.67
CA MET A 338 10.89 8.30 -0.83
C MET A 338 11.92 8.27 -1.97
N ILE A 339 11.56 8.84 -3.12
CA ILE A 339 12.42 8.89 -4.30
C ILE A 339 13.68 9.74 -4.04
N ASP A 340 13.50 10.90 -3.41
CA ASP A 340 14.56 11.88 -3.17
C ASP A 340 15.54 11.41 -2.08
N THR A 341 15.02 10.77 -1.02
CA THR A 341 15.84 10.20 0.06
C THR A 341 16.63 8.97 -0.38
N LYS A 342 16.19 8.28 -1.46
CA LYS A 342 16.79 7.03 -1.96
C LYS A 342 16.94 5.97 -0.85
N LEU A 343 15.99 5.96 0.07
CA LEU A 343 15.95 4.97 1.14
C LEU A 343 15.71 3.58 0.54
N LEU A 344 16.36 2.56 1.10
CA LEU A 344 16.04 1.18 0.75
C LEU A 344 14.55 0.95 1.04
N TRP A 345 13.80 0.41 0.09
CA TRP A 345 12.39 0.08 0.35
C TRP A 345 11.96 -1.17 -0.40
N GLY A 346 11.00 -1.90 0.15
CA GLY A 346 10.75 -3.26 -0.28
C GLY A 346 9.75 -4.02 0.57
N ALA A 347 9.45 -5.25 0.14
CA ALA A 347 8.62 -6.21 0.84
C ALA A 347 9.10 -7.65 0.55
N THR A 348 8.39 -8.64 1.11
CA THR A 348 8.71 -10.07 0.93
C THR A 348 8.38 -10.62 -0.45
N HIS A 349 7.41 -10.02 -1.14
CA HIS A 349 6.91 -10.52 -2.43
C HIS A 349 6.75 -9.37 -3.45
N PRO A 350 6.98 -9.60 -4.77
CA PRO A 350 6.78 -8.58 -5.80
C PRO A 350 5.29 -8.23 -6.08
N ALA A 351 4.33 -8.96 -5.50
CA ALA A 351 2.90 -8.73 -5.72
C ALA A 351 2.45 -7.31 -5.33
N TRP A 352 3.12 -6.70 -4.35
CA TRP A 352 2.94 -5.28 -3.96
C TRP A 352 3.13 -4.28 -5.10
N LEU A 353 3.76 -4.70 -6.21
CA LEU A 353 3.95 -3.84 -7.37
C LEU A 353 2.90 -4.05 -8.46
N PHE A 354 2.13 -5.15 -8.44
CA PHE A 354 1.30 -5.56 -9.59
C PHE A 354 0.28 -4.51 -10.02
N SER A 355 -0.28 -3.74 -9.08
CA SER A 355 -1.21 -2.64 -9.38
C SER A 355 -0.53 -1.42 -10.01
N ILE A 356 0.76 -1.20 -9.73
CA ILE A 356 1.49 0.00 -10.18
C ILE A 356 2.50 -0.26 -11.30
N LEU A 357 2.88 -1.52 -11.56
CA LEU A 357 3.71 -1.93 -12.69
C LEU A 357 3.25 -1.37 -14.05
N PRO A 358 1.94 -1.36 -14.40
CA PRO A 358 1.51 -0.82 -15.69
C PRO A 358 1.50 0.72 -15.76
N SER A 359 1.85 1.41 -14.67
CA SER A 359 1.82 2.88 -14.63
C SER A 359 2.79 3.51 -15.63
N LYS A 360 2.33 4.58 -16.28
CA LYS A 360 3.14 5.38 -17.21
C LYS A 360 3.82 6.58 -16.55
N ASP A 361 3.44 6.88 -15.30
CA ASP A 361 3.99 8.00 -14.54
C ASP A 361 5.49 7.79 -14.28
N PRO A 362 6.37 8.73 -14.70
CA PRO A 362 7.80 8.68 -14.40
C PRO A 362 8.11 8.56 -12.90
N LYS A 363 7.33 9.21 -12.02
CA LYS A 363 7.50 9.18 -10.56
C LYS A 363 7.35 7.74 -10.05
N ILE A 364 6.27 7.07 -10.45
CA ILE A 364 5.99 5.69 -10.05
C ILE A 364 7.01 4.71 -10.64
N LYS A 365 7.44 4.90 -11.89
CA LYS A 365 8.50 4.08 -12.49
C LYS A 365 9.82 4.20 -11.74
N GLN A 366 10.18 5.41 -11.33
CA GLN A 366 11.38 5.63 -10.52
C GLN A 366 11.26 4.97 -9.16
N LEU A 367 10.11 5.10 -8.49
CA LEU A 367 9.82 4.40 -7.24
C LEU A 367 10.00 2.87 -7.40
N ILE A 368 9.34 2.27 -8.39
CA ILE A 368 9.42 0.83 -8.70
C ILE A 368 10.87 0.38 -8.92
N SER A 369 11.68 1.19 -9.61
CA SER A 369 13.09 0.86 -9.87
C SER A 369 13.96 0.78 -8.61
N GLN A 370 13.51 1.37 -7.50
CA GLN A 370 14.18 1.36 -6.20
C GLN A 370 13.66 0.25 -5.28
N PHE A 371 12.62 -0.50 -5.69
CA PHE A 371 12.03 -1.55 -4.87
C PHE A 371 12.91 -2.81 -4.87
N GLU A 372 13.13 -3.38 -3.69
CA GLU A 372 13.85 -4.64 -3.53
C GLU A 372 13.01 -5.68 -2.78
N THR A 373 12.94 -6.90 -3.32
CA THR A 373 12.32 -8.04 -2.64
C THR A 373 13.32 -8.64 -1.64
N MET A 374 12.91 -8.79 -0.38
CA MET A 374 13.80 -9.23 0.70
C MET A 374 13.09 -10.18 1.66
N ASP A 375 13.85 -11.07 2.30
CA ASP A 375 13.34 -11.92 3.37
C ASP A 375 12.89 -11.09 4.59
N GLY A 376 11.83 -11.52 5.27
CA GLY A 376 11.20 -10.80 6.38
C GLY A 376 12.19 -10.46 7.51
N LYS A 377 13.12 -11.37 7.83
CA LYS A 377 14.16 -11.13 8.85
C LYS A 377 15.13 -10.00 8.47
N LYS A 378 15.44 -9.86 7.18
CA LYS A 378 16.30 -8.77 6.68
C LYS A 378 15.56 -7.44 6.75
N ILE A 379 14.26 -7.45 6.43
CA ILE A 379 13.40 -6.27 6.54
C ILE A 379 13.33 -5.81 7.99
N GLU A 380 12.99 -6.70 8.92
CA GLU A 380 12.91 -6.40 10.35
C GLU A 380 14.21 -5.74 10.86
N LYS A 381 15.37 -6.34 10.58
CA LYS A 381 16.67 -5.80 10.96
C LYS A 381 16.93 -4.41 10.40
N ASN A 382 16.53 -4.15 9.15
CA ASN A 382 16.72 -2.86 8.51
C ASN A 382 15.73 -1.80 9.00
N LEU A 383 14.53 -2.18 9.41
CA LEU A 383 13.54 -1.29 10.04
C LEU A 383 14.05 -0.83 11.41
N ILE A 384 14.51 -1.77 12.25
CA ILE A 384 15.12 -1.46 13.56
C ILE A 384 16.37 -0.59 13.39
N ALA A 385 17.17 -0.84 12.35
CA ALA A 385 18.35 -0.04 12.03
C ALA A 385 18.04 1.31 11.36
N GLU A 386 16.76 1.64 11.14
CA GLU A 386 16.30 2.91 10.53
C GLU A 386 16.87 3.15 9.12
N ARG A 387 17.06 2.07 8.35
CA ARG A 387 17.70 2.09 7.01
C ARG A 387 16.74 1.78 5.86
N MET A 388 15.49 1.47 6.17
CA MET A 388 14.53 0.98 5.20
C MET A 388 13.12 1.48 5.49
N ALA A 389 12.32 1.59 4.43
CA ALA A 389 10.87 1.68 4.51
C ALA A 389 10.21 0.41 3.97
N THR A 390 9.06 0.02 4.51
CA THR A 390 8.32 -1.17 4.08
C THR A 390 6.84 -0.85 3.91
N LEU A 391 6.13 -1.68 3.14
CA LEU A 391 4.71 -1.49 2.85
C LEU A 391 3.81 -1.98 4.00
N ILE A 392 2.70 -1.30 4.17
CA ILE A 392 1.54 -1.70 4.97
C ILE A 392 0.26 -1.32 4.22
N GLU A 393 -0.87 -1.90 4.62
CA GLU A 393 -2.18 -1.53 4.06
C GLU A 393 -3.05 -0.84 5.10
N LYS A 394 -3.69 0.27 4.72
CA LYS A 394 -4.73 0.95 5.47
C LYS A 394 -6.09 0.34 5.17
N LEU A 395 -6.76 -0.13 6.21
CA LEU A 395 -8.08 -0.75 6.13
C LEU A 395 -9.20 0.26 6.50
N PRO A 396 -10.45 0.02 6.07
CA PRO A 396 -11.55 0.99 6.22
C PRO A 396 -11.92 1.38 7.64
N ALA A 397 -11.84 0.46 8.62
CA ALA A 397 -12.15 0.75 10.03
C ALA A 397 -10.99 1.45 10.76
N GLY A 398 -9.89 1.75 10.07
CA GLY A 398 -8.74 2.48 10.60
C GLY A 398 -7.70 1.59 11.29
N TYR A 399 -7.69 0.29 10.97
CA TYR A 399 -6.61 -0.64 11.28
C TYR A 399 -5.69 -0.84 10.06
N PHE A 400 -4.64 -1.62 10.27
CA PHE A 400 -3.63 -1.86 9.24
C PHE A 400 -3.44 -3.36 8.98
N ALA A 401 -3.29 -3.73 7.72
CA ALA A 401 -2.67 -5.02 7.37
C ALA A 401 -1.16 -4.87 7.50
N VAL A 402 -0.59 -5.67 8.40
CA VAL A 402 0.81 -5.57 8.84
C VAL A 402 1.39 -6.95 8.77
N CYS A 403 2.51 -7.10 8.09
CA CYS A 403 3.22 -8.37 8.05
C CYS A 403 4.01 -8.61 9.35
N ASP A 404 4.24 -9.87 9.69
CA ASP A 404 4.85 -10.32 10.96
C ASP A 404 6.25 -9.74 11.24
N TYR A 405 6.97 -9.28 10.21
CA TYR A 405 8.29 -8.67 10.36
C TYR A 405 8.26 -7.24 10.92
N ILE A 406 7.09 -6.59 11.01
CA ILE A 406 6.94 -5.30 11.69
C ILE A 406 6.62 -5.59 13.16
N THR A 407 7.68 -5.86 13.93
CA THR A 407 7.57 -6.21 15.34
C THR A 407 7.37 -4.98 16.24
N ARG A 408 7.05 -5.21 17.52
CA ARG A 408 6.94 -4.15 18.53
C ARG A 408 8.22 -3.31 18.68
N GLU A 409 9.38 -3.91 18.42
CA GLU A 409 10.65 -3.19 18.45
C GLU A 409 10.80 -2.30 17.21
N ALA A 410 10.55 -2.86 16.02
CA ALA A 410 10.63 -2.11 14.76
C ALA A 410 9.67 -0.91 14.73
N VAL A 411 8.42 -1.06 15.20
CA VAL A 411 7.39 -0.03 15.08
C VAL A 411 7.79 1.29 15.78
N VAL A 412 8.56 1.22 16.88
CA VAL A 412 8.99 2.38 17.67
C VAL A 412 9.92 3.31 16.86
N HIS A 413 10.67 2.74 15.92
CA HIS A 413 11.63 3.43 15.06
C HIS A 413 11.02 3.90 13.74
N THR A 414 9.73 3.64 13.52
CA THR A 414 9.06 3.92 12.25
C THR A 414 7.92 4.93 12.41
N GLN A 415 7.62 5.60 11.31
CA GLN A 415 6.50 6.50 11.14
C GLN A 415 5.80 6.16 9.83
N ILE A 416 4.47 6.04 9.88
CA ILE A 416 3.66 5.83 8.68
C ILE A 416 3.83 7.00 7.71
N MET A 417 3.68 6.83 6.40
CA MET A 417 3.60 7.92 5.42
C MET A 417 2.20 8.59 5.43
N LEU A 418 2.11 9.83 4.92
CA LEU A 418 0.82 10.52 4.78
C LEU A 418 0.13 10.14 3.46
N GLU A 419 0.90 10.12 2.38
CA GLU A 419 0.43 9.72 1.04
C GLU A 419 0.31 8.19 0.94
N ASP A 420 -0.81 7.72 0.39
CA ASP A 420 -0.91 6.33 -0.07
C ASP A 420 -0.24 6.25 -1.45
N ILE A 421 0.60 5.23 -1.67
CA ILE A 421 1.21 5.00 -2.99
C ILE A 421 0.10 4.72 -4.01
N TYR A 422 -0.87 3.89 -3.62
CA TYR A 422 -2.10 3.63 -4.35
C TYR A 422 -3.14 3.03 -3.40
N TYR A 423 -4.39 2.98 -3.84
CA TYR A 423 -5.42 2.20 -3.17
C TYR A 423 -6.22 1.40 -4.19
N GLU A 424 -6.74 0.27 -3.76
CA GLU A 424 -7.58 -0.59 -4.58
C GLU A 424 -8.62 -1.29 -3.70
N TYR A 425 -9.45 -2.12 -4.31
CA TYR A 425 -10.37 -2.99 -3.61
C TYR A 425 -9.97 -4.43 -3.86
N THR A 426 -9.98 -5.22 -2.80
CA THR A 426 -9.75 -6.65 -2.93
C THR A 426 -10.93 -7.32 -3.61
N VAL A 427 -10.69 -8.41 -4.32
CA VAL A 427 -11.68 -9.16 -5.08
C VAL A 427 -11.47 -10.66 -4.84
N ALA A 428 -12.57 -11.43 -4.89
CA ALA A 428 -12.45 -12.86 -5.09
C ALA A 428 -12.22 -13.13 -6.58
N MET A 429 -11.16 -13.85 -6.90
CA MET A 429 -10.89 -14.28 -8.26
C MET A 429 -11.47 -15.67 -8.49
N GLY A 430 -12.13 -15.89 -9.62
CA GLY A 430 -12.65 -17.21 -10.02
C GLY A 430 -12.33 -17.52 -11.48
N ARG A 431 -12.72 -18.72 -11.92
CA ARG A 431 -12.66 -19.09 -13.35
C ARG A 431 -13.38 -18.05 -14.20
N LYS A 432 -12.88 -17.84 -15.43
CA LYS A 432 -13.61 -17.07 -16.45
C LYS A 432 -15.05 -17.50 -16.58
N SER A 433 -15.97 -16.51 -16.50
CA SER A 433 -17.41 -16.76 -16.56
C SER A 433 -17.95 -17.67 -15.45
N SER A 434 -17.34 -17.63 -14.26
CA SER A 434 -17.84 -18.37 -13.09
C SER A 434 -19.27 -17.98 -12.74
N GLN A 435 -20.11 -18.98 -12.47
CA GLN A 435 -21.51 -18.79 -12.08
C GLN A 435 -21.69 -18.22 -10.68
N TYR A 436 -20.68 -18.38 -9.83
CA TYR A 436 -20.78 -17.99 -8.43
C TYR A 436 -20.49 -16.51 -8.20
N LEU A 437 -19.65 -15.88 -9.05
CA LEU A 437 -19.15 -14.52 -8.82
C LEU A 437 -20.26 -13.45 -8.80
N ASN A 438 -21.30 -13.61 -9.62
CA ASN A 438 -22.45 -12.68 -9.63
C ASN A 438 -23.21 -12.72 -8.29
N LYS A 439 -23.46 -13.93 -7.77
CA LYS A 439 -24.18 -14.08 -6.50
C LYS A 439 -23.30 -13.64 -5.33
N LEU A 440 -22.02 -13.97 -5.35
CA LEU A 440 -21.05 -13.49 -4.36
C LEU A 440 -20.98 -11.97 -4.34
N THR A 441 -20.95 -11.33 -5.51
CA THR A 441 -20.97 -9.88 -5.68
C THR A 441 -22.22 -9.25 -5.04
N GLU A 442 -23.40 -9.81 -5.30
CA GLU A 442 -24.65 -9.34 -4.71
C GLU A 442 -24.60 -9.40 -3.18
N VAL A 443 -24.14 -10.53 -2.63
CA VAL A 443 -24.05 -10.76 -1.19
C VAL A 443 -22.99 -9.88 -0.53
N ALA A 444 -21.80 -9.77 -1.12
CA ALA A 444 -20.73 -8.90 -0.65
C ALA A 444 -21.17 -7.43 -0.60
N GLY A 445 -21.89 -6.96 -1.64
CA GLY A 445 -22.48 -5.61 -1.66
C GLY A 445 -23.45 -5.37 -0.50
N ARG A 446 -24.25 -6.37 -0.12
CA ARG A 446 -25.13 -6.28 1.06
C ARG A 446 -24.34 -6.20 2.37
N PHE A 447 -23.25 -6.95 2.51
CA PHE A 447 -22.40 -6.90 3.70
C PHE A 447 -21.70 -5.55 3.86
N GLN A 448 -21.24 -4.98 2.74
CA GLN A 448 -20.66 -3.65 2.72
C GLN A 448 -21.71 -2.58 3.08
N ALA A 449 -22.91 -2.65 2.50
CA ALA A 449 -24.01 -1.72 2.79
C ALA A 449 -24.49 -1.80 4.25
N ALA A 450 -24.44 -2.99 4.86
CA ALA A 450 -24.76 -3.19 6.27
C ALA A 450 -23.64 -2.76 7.23
N GLY A 451 -22.44 -2.40 6.72
CA GLY A 451 -21.28 -2.04 7.54
C GLY A 451 -20.61 -3.22 8.24
N LEU A 452 -20.95 -4.47 7.88
CA LEU A 452 -20.42 -5.68 8.53
C LEU A 452 -18.90 -5.78 8.39
N LEU A 453 -18.36 -5.35 7.24
CA LEU A 453 -16.91 -5.39 6.99
C LEU A 453 -16.10 -4.57 8.01
N HIS A 454 -16.62 -3.41 8.45
CA HIS A 454 -15.94 -2.59 9.47
C HIS A 454 -15.95 -3.25 10.86
N ALA A 455 -17.07 -3.91 11.18
CA ALA A 455 -17.20 -4.64 12.44
C ALA A 455 -16.28 -5.88 12.45
N TRP A 456 -16.26 -6.64 11.34
CA TRP A 456 -15.39 -7.80 11.19
C TRP A 456 -13.92 -7.41 11.19
N GLU A 457 -13.54 -6.29 10.56
CA GLU A 457 -12.17 -5.78 10.61
C GLU A 457 -11.72 -5.56 12.04
N THR A 458 -12.54 -4.86 12.83
CA THR A 458 -12.26 -4.61 14.24
C THR A 458 -12.11 -5.91 15.03
N GLN A 459 -13.00 -6.88 14.82
CA GLN A 459 -12.97 -8.16 15.53
C GLN A 459 -11.72 -8.97 15.16
N VAL A 460 -11.46 -9.18 13.87
CA VAL A 460 -10.32 -9.96 13.38
C VAL A 460 -9.00 -9.34 13.86
N VAL A 461 -8.87 -8.02 13.82
CA VAL A 461 -7.66 -7.34 14.29
C VAL A 461 -7.47 -7.49 15.79
N LEU A 462 -8.52 -7.39 16.59
CA LEU A 462 -8.44 -7.57 18.05
C LEU A 462 -8.14 -9.02 18.45
N ASP A 463 -8.67 -10.00 17.70
CA ASP A 463 -8.55 -11.41 18.02
C ASP A 463 -7.20 -12.00 17.58
N HIS A 464 -6.64 -11.53 16.45
CA HIS A 464 -5.50 -12.18 15.81
C HIS A 464 -4.24 -11.33 15.64
N LEU A 465 -4.34 -10.00 15.61
CA LEU A 465 -3.19 -9.13 15.38
C LEU A 465 -2.67 -8.50 16.69
N ASP A 466 -1.40 -8.10 16.69
CA ASP A 466 -0.81 -7.40 17.82
C ASP A 466 -1.32 -5.96 17.90
N PHE A 467 -2.23 -5.72 18.84
CA PHE A 467 -2.81 -4.41 19.04
C PHE A 467 -1.78 -3.33 19.40
N ASN A 468 -0.64 -3.67 20.04
CA ASN A 468 0.40 -2.69 20.33
C ASN A 468 1.10 -2.21 19.06
N VAL A 469 1.30 -3.09 18.09
CA VAL A 469 1.86 -2.72 16.78
C VAL A 469 0.87 -1.83 16.04
N GLN A 470 -0.42 -2.18 16.03
CA GLN A 470 -1.48 -1.35 15.44
C GLN A 470 -1.52 0.06 16.03
N LEU A 471 -1.49 0.18 17.36
CA LEU A 471 -1.42 1.47 18.06
C LEU A 471 -0.11 2.20 17.76
N GLY A 472 1.02 1.49 17.71
CA GLY A 472 2.33 2.04 17.38
C GLY A 472 2.35 2.71 16.01
N ILE A 473 1.76 2.06 15.00
CA ILE A 473 1.62 2.62 13.64
C ILE A 473 0.64 3.80 13.66
N LYS A 474 -0.55 3.61 14.24
CA LYS A 474 -1.63 4.63 14.29
C LYS A 474 -1.18 5.93 14.93
N TYR A 475 -0.47 5.82 16.04
CA TYR A 475 0.02 6.94 16.84
C TYR A 475 1.50 7.24 16.59
N SER A 476 2.11 6.69 15.53
CA SER A 476 3.50 6.98 15.16
C SER A 476 3.76 8.46 14.94
N ARG A 477 2.74 9.20 14.50
CA ARG A 477 2.75 10.66 14.33
C ARG A 477 2.22 11.45 15.53
N ALA A 478 1.69 10.79 16.55
CA ALA A 478 1.26 11.49 17.75
C ALA A 478 2.48 12.20 18.34
N LYS A 479 2.34 13.49 18.64
CA LYS A 479 3.39 14.24 19.31
C LYS A 479 3.67 13.55 20.64
N LYS A 480 4.79 12.82 20.74
CA LYS A 480 5.30 12.39 22.04
C LYS A 480 5.50 13.67 22.84
N GLU A 481 4.88 13.75 24.01
CA GLU A 481 5.15 14.84 24.94
C GLU A 481 6.67 14.88 25.11
N ALA A 482 7.30 15.95 24.63
CA ALA A 482 8.74 16.08 24.73
C ALA A 482 9.06 16.08 26.21
N GLU A 483 9.75 15.04 26.69
CA GLU A 483 10.24 15.02 28.06
C GLU A 483 11.03 16.31 28.28
N VAL A 484 10.63 17.09 29.28
CA VAL A 484 11.30 18.34 29.63
C VAL A 484 12.69 17.97 30.15
N LYS A 485 13.65 17.92 29.23
CA LYS A 485 15.05 17.62 29.54
C LYS A 485 15.79 18.94 29.85
N SER A 486 16.63 18.90 30.87
CA SER A 486 17.57 19.99 31.15
C SER A 486 18.49 20.23 29.95
N LEU A 487 18.95 21.47 29.77
CA LEU A 487 19.86 21.84 28.69
C LEU A 487 21.20 21.10 28.85
N ASP A 488 21.40 20.09 28.00
CA ASP A 488 22.63 19.29 27.94
C ASP A 488 23.73 19.97 27.10
N MET A 489 24.98 19.51 27.26
CA MET A 489 26.12 20.00 26.47
C MET A 489 25.91 19.80 24.98
N ASP A 490 25.25 18.72 24.57
CA ASP A 490 24.92 18.40 23.18
C ASP A 490 24.19 19.54 22.45
N HIS A 491 23.37 20.31 23.18
CA HIS A 491 22.61 21.43 22.61
C HIS A 491 23.49 22.66 22.32
N VAL A 492 24.59 22.83 23.04
CA VAL A 492 25.45 24.03 22.98
C VAL A 492 26.79 23.78 22.30
N VAL A 493 27.11 22.53 21.94
CA VAL A 493 28.36 22.17 21.22
C VAL A 493 28.61 23.05 20.00
N GLY A 494 27.56 23.38 19.23
CA GLY A 494 27.70 24.24 18.05
C GLY A 494 28.25 25.63 18.35
N ILE A 495 27.78 26.24 19.45
CA ILE A 495 28.19 27.59 19.87
C ILE A 495 29.66 27.57 20.25
N PHE A 496 30.08 26.58 21.06
CA PHE A 496 31.49 26.44 21.44
C PHE A 496 32.39 26.09 20.25
N SER A 497 31.91 25.28 19.32
CA SER A 497 32.66 24.93 18.10
C SER A 497 32.90 26.16 17.23
N LEU A 498 31.87 26.99 17.01
CA LEU A 498 32.00 28.26 16.27
C LEU A 498 32.99 29.21 16.95
N TYR A 499 32.91 29.32 18.28
CA TYR A 499 33.85 30.14 19.06
C TYR A 499 35.30 29.66 18.90
N LEU A 500 35.55 28.36 19.03
CA LEU A 500 36.88 27.77 18.88
C LEU A 500 37.46 28.00 17.47
N VAL A 501 36.64 27.83 16.43
CA VAL A 501 37.04 28.11 15.04
C VAL A 501 37.40 29.59 14.88
N GLY A 502 36.60 30.50 15.46
CA GLY A 502 36.86 31.94 15.42
C GLY A 502 38.17 32.34 16.10
N VAL A 503 38.45 31.81 17.30
CA VAL A 503 39.69 32.06 18.04
C VAL A 503 40.90 31.45 17.33
N ALA A 504 40.77 30.23 16.78
CA ALA A 504 41.84 29.62 16.01
C ALA A 504 42.16 30.44 14.74
N GLY A 505 41.14 30.91 14.04
CA GLY A 505 41.28 31.77 12.87
C GLY A 505 41.97 33.11 13.18
N SER A 506 41.56 33.77 14.26
CA SER A 506 42.18 35.04 14.67
C SER A 506 43.64 34.87 15.12
N ALA A 507 43.95 33.79 15.85
CA ALA A 507 45.31 33.45 16.23
C ALA A 507 46.19 33.16 15.01
N LEU A 508 45.68 32.45 14.01
CA LEU A 508 46.40 32.19 12.75
C LEU A 508 46.68 33.48 11.97
N LEU A 509 45.70 34.37 11.84
CA LEU A 509 45.87 35.67 11.18
C LEU A 509 46.91 36.53 11.92
N PHE A 510 46.84 36.58 13.24
CA PHE A 510 47.84 37.29 14.05
C PHE A 510 49.25 36.73 13.84
N LEU A 511 49.41 35.41 13.79
CA LEU A 511 50.70 34.78 13.48
C LEU A 511 51.17 35.15 12.07
N MET A 512 50.28 35.12 11.07
CA MET A 512 50.61 35.52 9.69
C MET A 512 51.07 36.99 9.62
N GLU A 513 50.38 37.90 10.32
CA GLU A 513 50.76 39.32 10.41
C GLU A 513 52.14 39.50 11.05
N VAL A 514 52.43 38.77 12.13
CA VAL A 514 53.74 38.80 12.79
C VAL A 514 54.84 38.29 11.86
N PHE A 515 54.60 37.21 11.12
CA PHE A 515 55.57 36.67 10.16
C PHE A 515 55.78 37.59 8.96
N ALA A 516 54.72 38.17 8.40
CA ALA A 516 54.79 39.14 7.32
C ALA A 516 55.52 40.42 7.78
N GLY A 517 55.15 40.97 8.94
CA GLY A 517 55.78 42.17 9.51
C GLY A 517 57.26 41.97 9.84
N ARG A 518 57.67 40.76 10.27
CA ARG A 518 59.08 40.39 10.45
C ARG A 518 59.85 40.33 9.11
N ARG A 519 59.22 39.87 8.03
CA ARG A 519 59.81 39.92 6.68
C ARG A 519 59.99 41.36 6.22
N THR A 520 58.96 42.20 6.31
CA THR A 520 59.02 43.61 5.89
C THR A 520 60.05 44.42 6.68
N LYS A 521 60.18 44.20 8.00
CA LYS A 521 61.25 44.82 8.81
C LYS A 521 62.65 44.34 8.43
N LYS A 522 62.82 43.09 8.00
CA LYS A 522 64.09 42.57 7.47
C LYS A 522 64.45 43.22 6.14
N THR A 523 63.47 43.43 5.25
CA THR A 523 63.68 44.09 3.95
C THR A 523 63.98 45.59 4.09
N LEU A 524 63.29 46.30 5.00
CA LEU A 524 63.55 47.72 5.28
C LEU A 524 64.93 47.94 5.93
N ARG A 525 65.35 47.09 6.87
CA ARG A 525 66.72 47.14 7.43
C ARG A 525 67.82 46.81 6.41
N ALA A 526 67.51 46.13 5.31
CA ALA A 526 68.47 45.88 4.24
C ALA A 526 68.62 47.09 3.28
N PHE A 527 67.65 48.00 3.26
CA PHE A 527 67.69 49.25 2.49
C PHE A 527 68.30 50.44 3.25
N ASP A 528 68.23 50.46 4.59
CA ASP A 528 68.89 51.51 5.42
C ASP A 528 70.42 51.36 5.53
N PHE A 529 71.02 50.33 4.91
CA PHE A 529 72.47 50.06 4.88
C PHE A 529 73.10 50.14 3.47
N SER A 530 72.39 50.71 2.50
CA SER A 530 72.92 51.11 1.18
C SER A 530 72.86 52.61 1.02
#